data_AF-A0A945I637-F1
#
_entry.id   AF-A0A945I637-F1
#
_cell.length_a   1.000
_cell.length_b   1.000
_cell.length_c   1.000
_cell.angle_alpha   90.00
_cell.angle_beta   90.00
_cell.angle_gamma   90.00
#
_symmetry.space_group_name_H-M   'P 1'
#
loop_
_entity.id
_entity.type
_entity.pdbx_description
1 polymer ?
#
loop_
_entity_poly.entity_id
_entity_poly.type
_entity_poly.pdbx_seq_one_letter_code
_entity_poly.pdbx_strand_id
1 'polypeptide(L)' 'MLFTNPAGAPELGCNECGCRWFDRIKNECYECGWEVPKDEIKAFADALEEYYKKTGNPP' A
#
# COMPACT_ATOMS: atom_id res chain seq x y z
N MET A 1 -2.91 -5.73 -3.41
CA MET A 1 -1.69 -5.84 -4.24
C MET A 1 -0.70 -4.75 -3.89
N LEU A 2 0.60 -5.05 -3.94
CA LEU A 2 1.68 -4.08 -3.70
C LEU A 2 2.33 -3.65 -5.01
N PHE A 3 2.55 -2.35 -5.18
CA PHE A 3 3.22 -1.74 -6.32
C PHE A 3 4.46 -0.96 -5.90
N THR A 4 5.33 -0.64 -6.86
CA THR A 4 6.41 0.33 -6.68
C THR A 4 6.15 1.51 -7.61
N ASN A 5 6.13 2.73 -7.07
CA ASN A 5 5.98 3.93 -7.87
C ASN A 5 7.30 4.30 -8.59
N PRO A 6 7.29 5.25 -9.53
CA PRO A 6 8.51 5.65 -10.24
C PRO A 6 9.64 6.18 -9.35
N ALA A 7 9.35 6.63 -8.13
CA ALA A 7 10.33 7.06 -7.14
C ALA A 7 10.88 5.88 -6.29
N GLY A 8 10.41 4.65 -6.52
CA GLY A 8 10.83 3.47 -5.79
C GLY A 8 10.07 3.22 -4.48
N ALA A 9 9.08 4.06 -4.14
CA ALA A 9 8.29 3.88 -2.93
C ALA A 9 7.21 2.81 -3.13
N PRO A 10 6.96 1.95 -2.12
CA PRO A 10 5.87 1.00 -2.19
C PRO A 10 4.52 1.73 -2.14
N GLU A 11 3.53 1.21 -2.87
CA GLU A 11 2.13 1.67 -2.87
C GLU A 11 1.20 0.47 -2.72
N LEU A 12 0.15 0.60 -1.90
CA LEU A 12 -0.88 -0.43 -1.75
C LEU A 12 -2.05 -0.13 -2.70
N GLY A 13 -2.55 -1.15 -3.38
CA GLY A 13 -3.76 -1.05 -4.20
C GLY A 13 -4.64 -2.28 -4.15
N CYS A 14 -5.76 -2.20 -4.86
CA CYS A 14 -6.85 -3.17 -4.80
C CYS A 14 -6.63 -4.35 -5.75
N ASN A 15 -6.83 -5.56 -5.26
CA ASN A 15 -6.78 -6.78 -6.10
C ASN A 15 -7.99 -6.95 -7.02
N GLU A 16 -9.11 -6.29 -6.72
CA GLU A 16 -10.34 -6.44 -7.50
C GLU A 16 -10.34 -5.50 -8.71
N CYS A 17 -10.23 -4.18 -8.47
CA CYS A 17 -10.33 -3.18 -9.54
C CYS A 17 -8.98 -2.62 -10.00
N GLY A 18 -7.87 -2.94 -9.32
CA GLY A 18 -6.54 -2.41 -9.64
C GLY A 18 -6.31 -0.94 -9.24
N CYS A 19 -7.28 -0.32 -8.56
CA CYS A 19 -7.16 1.04 -8.01
C CYS A 19 -5.92 1.12 -7.10
N ARG A 20 -5.21 2.26 -7.09
CA ARG A 20 -4.13 2.55 -6.11
C ARG A 20 -4.61 3.42 -4.96
N TRP A 21 -5.92 3.54 -4.81
CA TRP A 21 -6.54 4.43 -3.84
C TRP A 21 -7.06 3.61 -2.67
N PHE A 22 -6.24 3.54 -1.64
CA PHE A 22 -6.52 2.76 -0.43
C PHE A 22 -7.00 3.67 0.71
N ASP A 23 -8.17 3.37 1.27
CA ASP A 23 -8.66 4.00 2.50
C ASP A 23 -8.01 3.31 3.70
N ARG A 24 -7.05 4.01 4.33
CA ARG A 24 -6.32 3.53 5.52
C ARG A 24 -7.15 3.54 6.81
N ILE A 25 -8.31 4.20 6.83
CA ILE A 25 -9.20 4.24 8.00
C ILE A 25 -10.05 2.98 8.03
N LYS A 26 -10.59 2.59 6.87
CA LYS A 26 -11.49 1.44 6.74
C LYS A 26 -10.83 0.16 6.25
N ASN A 27 -9.61 0.25 5.74
CA ASN A 27 -8.89 -0.84 5.10
C ASN A 27 -9.60 -1.40 3.84
N GLU A 28 -10.16 -0.51 3.00
CA GLU A 28 -10.86 -0.86 1.76
C GLU A 28 -10.32 -0.06 0.55
N CYS A 29 -10.54 -0.55 -0.68
CA CYS A 29 -10.35 0.29 -1.87
C CYS A 29 -11.38 1.42 -1.83
N TYR A 30 -10.91 2.65 -1.99
CA TYR A 30 -11.76 3.82 -1.99
C TYR A 30 -12.76 3.82 -3.18
N GLU A 31 -12.39 3.17 -4.29
CA GLU A 31 -13.19 3.15 -5.52
C GLU A 31 -14.30 2.08 -5.51
N CYS A 32 -13.97 0.82 -5.19
CA CYS A 32 -14.93 -0.29 -5.24
C CYS A 32 -15.40 -0.78 -3.87
N GLY A 33 -14.81 -0.31 -2.77
CA GLY A 33 -15.15 -0.75 -1.41
C GLY A 33 -14.63 -2.14 -1.04
N TRP A 34 -13.79 -2.76 -1.86
CA TRP A 34 -13.22 -4.07 -1.55
C TRP A 34 -12.31 -4.00 -0.33
N GLU A 35 -12.57 -4.86 0.67
CA GLU A 35 -11.73 -4.98 1.87
C GLU A 35 -10.35 -5.56 1.52
N VAL A 36 -9.29 -4.79 1.80
CA VAL A 36 -7.92 -5.23 1.50
C VAL A 36 -7.48 -6.24 2.56
N PRO A 37 -6.95 -7.41 2.15
CA PRO A 37 -6.50 -8.42 3.10
C PRO A 37 -5.45 -7.89 4.07
N LYS A 38 -5.56 -8.27 5.35
CA LYS A 38 -4.64 -7.84 6.41
C LYS A 38 -3.18 -8.21 6.13
N ASP A 39 -2.94 -9.36 5.50
CA ASP A 39 -1.59 -9.79 5.11
C ASP A 39 -0.94 -8.83 4.11
N GLU A 40 -1.72 -8.21 3.22
CA GLU A 40 -1.20 -7.23 2.27
C GLU A 40 -0.93 -5.87 2.92
N ILE A 41 -1.77 -5.48 3.86
CA ILE A 41 -1.54 -4.27 4.68
C ILE A 41 -0.24 -4.43 5.46
N LYS A 42 -0.01 -5.63 6.03
CA LYS A 42 1.25 -5.97 6.71
C LYS A 42 2.43 -5.93 5.75
N ALA A 43 2.33 -6.57 4.59
CA ALA A 43 3.40 -6.57 3.58
C ALA A 43 3.75 -5.14 3.11
N PHE A 44 2.74 -4.28 2.96
CA PHE A 44 2.94 -2.86 2.64
C PHE A 44 3.66 -2.10 3.76
N ALA A 45 3.29 -2.34 5.02
CA ALA A 45 3.97 -1.73 6.16
C ALA A 45 5.44 -2.15 6.25
N ASP A 46 5.73 -3.45 6.06
CA ASP A 46 7.09 -3.98 6.05
C ASP A 46 7.92 -3.37 4.90
N ALA A 47 7.33 -3.25 3.69
CA ALA A 47 7.99 -2.62 2.55
C ALA A 47 8.23 -1.11 2.75
N LEU A 48 7.29 -0.40 3.38
CA LEU A 48 7.46 1.01 3.73
C LEU A 48 8.62 1.22 4.71
N GLU A 49 8.71 0.37 5.74
CA GLU A 49 9.81 0.43 6.70
C GLU A 49 11.17 0.24 6.01
N GLU A 50 11.27 -0.73 5.09
CA GLU A 50 12.48 -0.92 4.28
C GLU A 50 12.82 0.29 3.41
N TYR A 51 11.82 0.88 2.76
CA TYR A 51 12.00 2.07 1.92
C TYR A 51 12.53 3.25 2.75
N TYR A 52 11.99 3.47 3.93
CA TYR A 52 12.44 4.53 4.83
C TYR A 52 13.87 4.31 5.35
N LYS A 53 14.23 3.06 5.68
CA LYS A 53 15.62 2.72 6.04
C LYS A 53 16.61 3.02 4.91
N LYS A 54 16.22 2.77 3.65
CA LYS A 54 17.07 2.99 2.46
C LYS A 54 17.19 4.46 2.08
N THR A 55 16.10 5.22 2.19
CA THR A 55 16.04 6.62 1.72
C THR A 55 16.35 7.64 2.80
N GLY A 56 16.34 7.26 4.08
CA GLY A 56 16.56 8.18 5.19
C GLY A 56 15.45 9.22 5.36
N ASN A 57 14.27 8.99 4.77
CA ASN A 57 13.14 9.91 4.79
C ASN A 57 11.97 9.30 5.60
N PRO A 58 12.03 9.30 6.93
CA PRO A 58 11.01 8.66 7.78
C PRO A 58 9.61 9.28 7.58
N PRO A 59 8.53 8.55 7.96
CA PRO A 59 7.14 8.98 7.79
C PRO A 59 6.78 10.23 8.59
#